data_AF-A0A965EIK1-F1
#
_entry.id   AF-A0A965EIK1-F1
#
_cell.length_a   1.000
_cell.length_b   1.000
_cell.length_c   1.000
_cell.angle_alpha   90.00
_cell.angle_beta   90.00
_cell.angle_gamma   90.00
#
_symmetry.space_group_name_H-M   'P 1'
#
loop_
_entity.id
_entity.type
_entity.pdbx_description
1 polymer ?
#
loop_
_entity_poly.entity_id
_entity_poly.type
_entity_poly.pdbx_seq_one_letter_code
_entity_poly.pdbx_strand_id
1 'polypeptide(L)'
;QGNRYYQKDNDLGRVRVRHYSTDYEKVIVQDVPNKFQYKLTTSRTQYDPLLLCALNWFQKTTGSKVFGFFLTSSGRYAKGSIQNRYVFDDGEHFYTKHQAFRRASNWSDANALEEKLNKIIKQFRDEKFVACKTRGYSDFYIIAGGQDLNNENEEIEIEGKVTASKLKNAFMKYNKKRAINRVLVSRFIQGIAA
;
A
#
# COMPACT_ATOMS: atom_id res chain seq x y z
N GLN A 1 -12.73 -15.39 2.50
CA GLN A 1 -12.89 -16.05 3.83
C GLN A 1 -13.91 -15.22 4.60
N GLY A 2 -14.97 -15.82 5.16
CA GLY A 2 -16.01 -15.08 5.87
C GLY A 2 -15.51 -14.54 7.22
N ASN A 3 -16.02 -13.38 7.64
CA ASN A 3 -15.66 -12.76 8.92
C ASN A 3 -16.27 -13.59 10.06
N ARG A 4 -15.42 -14.10 10.96
CA ARG A 4 -15.82 -14.99 12.06
C ARG A 4 -15.83 -14.23 13.39
N TYR A 5 -16.76 -14.59 14.27
CA TYR A 5 -16.79 -14.10 15.65
C TYR A 5 -17.18 -15.22 16.60
N TYR A 6 -16.82 -15.06 17.87
CA TYR A 6 -17.15 -15.99 18.93
C TYR A 6 -18.41 -15.50 19.65
N GLN A 7 -19.43 -16.36 19.70
CA GLN A 7 -20.59 -16.12 20.54
C GLN A 7 -20.58 -17.15 21.68
N LYS A 8 -20.66 -16.66 22.91
CA LYS A 8 -20.84 -17.52 24.09
C LYS A 8 -22.32 -17.85 24.18
N ASP A 9 -22.65 -19.11 23.97
CA ASP A 9 -24.01 -19.62 24.14
C ASP A 9 -24.27 -19.79 25.64
N ASN A 10 -25.22 -19.02 26.19
CA ASN A 10 -25.52 -19.04 27.63
C ASN A 10 -26.06 -20.40 28.10
N ASP A 11 -26.59 -21.22 27.18
CA ASP A 11 -27.28 -22.46 27.51
C ASP A 11 -26.38 -23.70 27.56
N LEU A 12 -25.15 -23.65 27.02
CA LEU A 12 -24.30 -24.84 26.86
C LEU A 12 -22.84 -24.65 27.25
N GLY A 13 -22.42 -23.45 27.67
CA GLY A 13 -21.01 -23.16 28.00
C GLY A 13 -20.03 -23.35 26.83
N ARG A 14 -20.52 -23.70 25.64
CA ARG A 14 -19.73 -23.96 24.44
C ARG A 14 -19.60 -22.67 23.64
N VAL A 15 -18.36 -22.30 23.33
CA VAL A 15 -18.05 -21.21 22.41
C VAL A 15 -18.35 -21.69 20.99
N ARG A 16 -19.32 -21.07 20.32
CA ARG A 16 -19.60 -21.35 18.90
C ARG A 16 -18.94 -20.29 18.04
N VAL A 17 -18.24 -20.75 17.00
CA VAL A 17 -17.75 -19.87 15.93
C VAL A 17 -18.94 -19.59 15.02
N ARG A 18 -19.34 -18.33 14.93
CA ARG A 18 -20.32 -17.85 13.96
C ARG A 18 -19.64 -16.94 12.93
N HIS A 19 -20.35 -16.65 11.86
CA HIS A 19 -19.91 -15.69 10.85
C HIS A 19 -20.96 -14.60 10.69
N TYR A 20 -20.53 -13.43 10.24
CA TYR A 20 -21.44 -12.37 9.80
C TYR A 20 -21.16 -11.99 8.34
N SER A 21 -22.18 -11.45 7.67
CA SER A 21 -22.05 -10.90 6.33
C SER A 21 -22.55 -9.46 6.30
N THR A 22 -21.65 -8.53 5.97
CA THR A 22 -21.98 -7.11 5.82
C THR A 22 -22.85 -6.80 4.60
N ASP A 23 -23.10 -7.78 3.74
CA ASP A 23 -24.03 -7.66 2.60
C ASP A 23 -25.50 -7.84 3.03
N TYR A 24 -25.73 -8.65 4.06
CA TYR A 24 -27.08 -9.00 4.55
C TYR A 24 -27.37 -8.40 5.93
N GLU A 25 -26.33 -8.12 6.71
CA GLU A 25 -26.43 -7.68 8.09
C GLU A 25 -25.79 -6.29 8.27
N LYS A 26 -26.44 -5.43 9.04
CA LYS A 26 -25.88 -4.14 9.44
C LYS A 26 -24.96 -4.35 10.64
N VAL A 27 -23.67 -4.57 10.37
CA VAL A 27 -22.68 -4.79 11.43
C VAL A 27 -22.02 -3.47 11.82
N ILE A 28 -22.03 -3.18 13.12
CA ILE A 28 -21.44 -1.99 13.70
C ILE A 28 -20.48 -2.43 14.79
N VAL A 29 -19.22 -1.99 14.69
CA VAL A 29 -18.22 -2.13 15.75
C VAL A 29 -18.33 -0.91 16.65
N GLN A 30 -18.44 -1.15 17.95
CA GLN A 30 -18.55 -0.11 18.96
C GLN A 30 -17.51 -0.31 20.06
N ASP A 31 -16.90 0.80 20.46
CA ASP A 31 -16.11 0.92 21.68
C ASP A 31 -16.70 2.11 22.45
N VAL A 32 -17.54 1.77 23.43
CA VAL A 32 -18.30 2.73 24.24
C VAL A 32 -17.36 3.62 25.08
N PRO A 33 -16.36 3.08 25.80
CA PRO A 33 -15.39 3.90 26.53
C PRO A 33 -14.73 4.99 25.68
N ASN A 34 -14.29 4.64 24.47
CA ASN A 34 -13.60 5.58 23.58
C ASN A 34 -14.54 6.34 22.63
N LYS A 35 -15.86 6.23 22.84
CA LYS A 35 -16.90 6.85 21.99
C LYS A 35 -16.67 6.60 20.50
N PHE A 36 -16.21 5.39 20.15
CA PHE A 36 -15.94 4.99 18.78
C PHE A 36 -17.07 4.09 18.28
N GLN A 37 -17.56 4.41 17.09
CA GLN A 37 -18.54 3.60 16.39
C GLN A 37 -18.14 3.58 14.92
N TYR A 38 -18.13 2.39 14.33
CA TYR A 38 -17.77 2.22 12.94
C TYR A 38 -18.68 1.17 12.31
N LYS A 39 -19.40 1.58 11.26
CA LYS A 39 -20.25 0.68 10.50
C LYS A 39 -19.39 -0.07 9.48
N LEU A 40 -19.37 -1.39 9.59
CA LEU A 40 -18.73 -2.23 8.58
C LEU A 40 -19.59 -2.22 7.32
N THR A 41 -19.02 -1.76 6.22
CA THR A 41 -19.67 -1.76 4.91
C THR A 41 -18.84 -2.58 3.94
N THR A 42 -19.43 -3.62 3.34
CA THR A 42 -18.87 -4.18 2.10
C THR A 42 -19.12 -3.16 1.00
N SER A 43 -18.13 -2.33 0.73
CA SER A 43 -18.08 -1.58 -0.50
C SER A 43 -17.40 -2.46 -1.56
N ARG A 44 -17.71 -2.29 -2.85
CA ARG A 44 -16.99 -2.96 -3.96
C ARG A 44 -15.49 -2.61 -4.01
N THR A 45 -15.02 -1.79 -3.08
CA THR A 45 -13.62 -1.48 -2.85
C THR A 45 -12.86 -2.70 -2.33
N GLN A 46 -11.62 -2.87 -2.76
CA GLN A 46 -10.73 -3.98 -2.39
C GLN A 46 -10.20 -3.91 -0.93
N TYR A 47 -10.89 -3.19 -0.05
CA TYR A 47 -10.48 -3.00 1.34
C TYR A 47 -11.24 -3.93 2.27
N ASP A 48 -10.51 -4.54 3.21
CA ASP A 48 -11.11 -5.24 4.33
C ASP A 48 -11.77 -4.22 5.28
N PRO A 49 -13.10 -4.27 5.48
CA PRO A 49 -13.80 -3.33 6.34
C PRO A 49 -13.38 -3.44 7.82
N LEU A 50 -12.96 -4.62 8.29
CA LEU A 50 -12.45 -4.79 9.65
C LEU A 50 -11.09 -4.13 9.81
N LEU A 51 -10.19 -4.27 8.83
CA LEU A 51 -8.91 -3.58 8.86
C LEU A 51 -9.11 -2.06 8.90
N LEU A 52 -9.98 -1.52 8.04
CA LEU A 52 -10.29 -0.08 8.06
C LEU A 52 -10.87 0.35 9.42
N CYS A 53 -11.76 -0.44 9.99
CA CYS A 53 -12.30 -0.19 11.32
C CYS A 53 -11.18 -0.17 12.38
N ALA A 54 -10.29 -1.15 12.37
CA ALA A 54 -9.20 -1.27 13.33
C ALA A 54 -8.21 -0.10 13.23
N LEU A 55 -7.86 0.31 12.00
CA LEU A 55 -6.98 1.45 11.77
C LEU A 55 -7.61 2.76 12.24
N ASN A 56 -8.88 3.01 11.89
CA ASN A 56 -9.60 4.21 12.35
C ASN A 56 -9.76 4.22 13.87
N TRP A 57 -10.07 3.07 14.46
CA TRP A 57 -10.16 2.92 15.92
C TRP A 57 -8.83 3.27 16.57
N PHE A 58 -7.73 2.66 16.12
CA PHE A 58 -6.40 2.89 16.66
C PHE A 58 -5.98 4.36 16.56
N GLN A 59 -6.18 4.99 15.41
CA GLN A 59 -5.89 6.41 15.22
C GLN A 59 -6.70 7.29 16.18
N LYS A 60 -7.99 6.98 16.37
CA LYS A 60 -8.86 7.76 17.26
C LYS A 60 -8.50 7.59 18.74
N THR A 61 -8.22 6.37 19.18
CA THR A 61 -7.96 6.07 20.60
C THR A 61 -6.58 6.50 21.04
N THR A 62 -5.60 6.46 20.14
CA THR A 62 -4.20 6.76 20.49
C THR A 62 -3.73 8.12 19.98
N GLY A 63 -4.43 8.73 19.02
CA GLY A 63 -3.94 9.90 18.28
C GLY A 63 -2.75 9.62 17.36
N SER A 64 -2.31 8.35 17.25
CA SER A 64 -1.12 7.99 16.48
C SER A 64 -1.40 7.96 14.98
N LYS A 65 -0.40 8.32 14.18
CA LYS A 65 -0.40 8.08 12.74
C LYS A 65 -0.13 6.62 12.43
N VAL A 66 -0.67 6.13 11.32
CA VAL A 66 -0.44 4.75 10.86
C VAL A 66 0.25 4.80 9.51
N PHE A 67 1.44 4.21 9.44
CA PHE A 67 2.23 4.09 8.22
C PHE A 67 2.15 2.67 7.68
N GLY A 68 1.78 2.54 6.41
CA GLY A 68 1.69 1.24 5.75
C GLY A 68 2.82 1.02 4.75
N PHE A 69 3.33 -0.21 4.70
CA PHE A 69 4.37 -0.60 3.76
C PHE A 69 3.96 -1.87 3.02
N PHE A 70 4.15 -1.87 1.71
CA PHE A 70 4.01 -3.06 0.88
C PHE A 70 5.29 -3.34 0.12
N LEU A 71 5.92 -4.48 0.42
CA LEU A 71 7.08 -4.95 -0.31
C LEU A 71 6.61 -5.64 -1.59
N THR A 72 7.05 -5.13 -2.73
CA THR A 72 6.81 -5.75 -4.03
C THR A 72 8.10 -6.29 -4.64
N SER A 73 7.97 -7.26 -5.55
CA SER A 73 9.10 -7.69 -6.36
C SER A 73 9.68 -6.54 -7.18
N SER A 74 11.00 -6.52 -7.34
CA SER A 74 11.66 -5.61 -8.26
C SER A 74 11.55 -6.09 -9.71
N GLY A 75 11.69 -5.17 -10.67
CA GLY A 75 11.73 -5.51 -12.09
C GLY A 75 10.36 -5.71 -12.76
N ARG A 76 10.23 -6.75 -13.60
CA ARG A 76 9.08 -6.93 -14.53
C ARG A 76 7.75 -7.13 -13.80
N TYR A 77 7.77 -7.76 -12.64
CA TYR A 77 6.57 -8.11 -11.86
C TYR A 77 6.10 -6.98 -10.93
N ALA A 78 6.89 -5.91 -10.79
CA ALA A 78 6.50 -4.72 -10.02
C ALA A 78 5.24 -4.07 -10.61
N LYS A 79 5.12 -4.02 -11.95
CA LYS A 79 3.97 -3.40 -12.64
C LYS A 79 2.64 -3.99 -12.18
N GLY A 80 2.52 -5.32 -12.18
CA GLY A 80 1.28 -5.99 -11.78
C GLY A 80 0.93 -5.73 -10.31
N SER A 81 1.93 -5.75 -9.43
CA SER A 81 1.72 -5.47 -8.00
C SER A 81 1.29 -4.02 -7.75
N ILE A 82 1.96 -3.06 -8.40
CA ILE A 82 1.64 -1.63 -8.32
C ILE A 82 0.24 -1.39 -8.90
N GLN A 83 -0.08 -1.95 -10.06
CA GLN A 83 -1.40 -1.81 -10.67
C GLN A 83 -2.53 -2.29 -9.75
N ASN A 84 -2.31 -3.38 -9.01
CA ASN A 84 -3.31 -3.93 -8.10
C ASN A 84 -3.44 -3.17 -6.78
N ARG A 85 -2.34 -2.56 -6.29
CA ARG A 85 -2.30 -1.99 -4.94
C ARG A 85 -2.24 -0.48 -4.89
N TYR A 86 -1.79 0.17 -5.95
CA TYR A 86 -1.68 1.62 -5.99
C TYR A 86 -3.07 2.25 -5.91
N VAL A 87 -3.16 3.30 -5.11
CA VAL A 87 -4.36 4.07 -4.85
C VAL A 87 -4.05 5.51 -5.23
N PHE A 88 -4.82 6.03 -6.18
CA PHE A 88 -4.70 7.39 -6.66
C PHE A 88 -5.19 8.39 -5.60
N ASP A 89 -4.96 9.68 -5.82
CA ASP A 89 -5.30 10.74 -4.87
C ASP A 89 -6.80 10.84 -4.55
N ASP A 90 -7.66 10.33 -5.44
CA ASP A 90 -9.10 10.25 -5.22
C ASP A 90 -9.54 8.98 -4.47
N GLY A 91 -8.60 8.17 -3.99
CA GLY A 91 -8.86 7.00 -3.16
C GLY A 91 -9.34 5.77 -3.92
N GLU A 92 -9.24 5.77 -5.25
CA GLU A 92 -9.61 4.66 -6.13
C GLU A 92 -8.41 3.89 -6.68
N HIS A 93 -8.62 2.62 -7.03
CA HIS A 93 -7.59 1.76 -7.62
C HIS A 93 -7.64 1.80 -9.15
N PHE A 94 -6.53 1.41 -9.78
CA PHE A 94 -6.43 1.31 -11.24
C PHE A 94 -7.55 0.46 -11.84
N TYR A 95 -7.78 -0.75 -11.29
CA TYR A 95 -8.78 -1.66 -11.84
C TYR A 95 -10.20 -1.08 -11.80
N THR A 96 -10.58 -0.43 -10.69
CA THR A 96 -11.91 0.19 -10.54
C THR A 96 -12.10 1.29 -11.59
N LYS A 97 -11.14 2.20 -11.71
CA LYS A 97 -11.16 3.29 -12.70
C LYS A 97 -11.20 2.76 -14.12
N HIS A 98 -10.31 1.83 -14.44
CA HIS A 98 -10.22 1.22 -15.76
C HIS A 98 -11.54 0.52 -16.15
N GLN A 99 -12.15 -0.21 -15.23
CA GLN A 99 -13.43 -0.87 -15.49
C GLN A 99 -14.58 0.14 -15.67
N ALA A 100 -14.60 1.23 -14.91
CA ALA A 100 -15.57 2.31 -15.08
C ALA A 100 -15.46 2.96 -16.47
N PHE A 101 -14.24 3.26 -16.93
CA PHE A 101 -14.02 3.81 -18.27
C PHE A 101 -14.42 2.83 -19.38
N ARG A 102 -14.12 1.54 -19.23
CA ARG A 102 -14.57 0.51 -20.19
C ARG A 102 -16.09 0.39 -20.26
N ARG A 103 -16.79 0.47 -19.13
CA ARG A 103 -18.26 0.45 -19.08
C ARG A 103 -18.88 1.69 -19.74
N ALA A 104 -18.21 2.83 -19.63
CA ALA A 104 -18.61 4.07 -20.28
C ALA A 104 -18.14 4.18 -21.74
N SER A 105 -17.48 3.14 -22.30
CA SER A 105 -16.84 3.17 -23.63
C SER A 105 -15.88 4.35 -23.83
N ASN A 106 -15.29 4.86 -22.75
CA ASN A 106 -14.41 6.01 -22.77
C ASN A 106 -12.94 5.57 -22.86
N TRP A 107 -12.49 5.37 -24.09
CA TRP A 107 -11.13 4.90 -24.39
C TRP A 107 -10.05 5.96 -24.12
N SER A 108 -10.39 7.25 -24.26
CA SER A 108 -9.46 8.36 -24.01
C SER A 108 -9.00 8.35 -22.55
N ASP A 109 -9.94 8.28 -21.61
CA ASP A 109 -9.63 8.26 -20.18
C ASP A 109 -8.96 6.96 -19.74
N ALA A 110 -9.29 5.83 -20.38
CA ALA A 110 -8.60 4.57 -20.16
C ALA A 110 -7.11 4.65 -20.55
N ASN A 111 -6.80 5.23 -21.72
CA ASN A 111 -5.42 5.45 -22.17
C ASN A 111 -4.68 6.42 -21.25
N ALA A 112 -5.30 7.53 -20.86
CA ALA A 112 -4.72 8.49 -19.92
C ALA A 112 -4.42 7.85 -18.55
N LEU A 113 -5.26 6.92 -18.09
CA LEU A 113 -5.02 6.15 -16.87
C LEU A 113 -3.81 5.21 -17.00
N GLU A 114 -3.65 4.55 -18.15
CA GLU A 114 -2.48 3.71 -18.42
C GLU A 114 -1.18 4.53 -18.47
N GLU A 115 -1.20 5.72 -19.07
CA GLU A 115 -0.06 6.62 -19.07
C GLU A 115 0.33 7.05 -17.65
N LYS A 116 -0.67 7.37 -16.81
CA LYS A 116 -0.44 7.67 -15.38
C LYS A 116 0.21 6.49 -14.67
N LEU A 117 -0.29 5.27 -14.87
CA LEU A 117 0.31 4.07 -14.30
C LEU A 117 1.76 3.88 -14.76
N ASN A 118 2.06 4.09 -16.04
CA ASN A 118 3.42 3.96 -16.57
C ASN A 118 4.36 5.02 -15.97
N LYS A 119 3.89 6.25 -15.71
CA LYS A 119 4.65 7.29 -14.98
C LYS A 119 4.96 6.85 -13.54
N ILE A 120 3.99 6.30 -12.83
CA ILE A 120 4.16 5.75 -11.48
C ILE A 120 5.19 4.62 -11.47
N ILE A 121 5.12 3.70 -12.43
CA ILE A 121 6.07 2.60 -12.54
C ILE A 121 7.48 3.12 -12.83
N LYS A 122 7.61 4.14 -13.68
CA LYS A 122 8.90 4.78 -13.94
C LYS A 122 9.47 5.40 -12.67
N GLN A 123 8.66 6.17 -11.94
CA GLN A 123 9.05 6.71 -10.63
C GLN A 123 9.49 5.61 -9.67
N PHE A 124 8.71 4.52 -9.55
CA PHE A 124 9.07 3.39 -8.70
C PHE A 124 10.40 2.73 -9.12
N ARG A 125 10.70 2.63 -10.41
CA ARG A 125 11.98 2.07 -10.89
C ARG A 125 13.16 2.99 -10.56
N ASP A 126 12.94 4.30 -10.62
CA ASP A 126 13.96 5.31 -10.37
C ASP A 126 14.21 5.54 -8.88
N GLU A 127 13.14 5.58 -8.07
CA GLU A 127 13.13 5.88 -6.64
C GLU A 127 13.00 4.64 -5.76
N LYS A 128 12.82 3.45 -6.32
CA LYS A 128 12.64 2.18 -5.57
C LYS A 128 11.47 2.15 -4.59
N PHE A 129 10.66 3.20 -4.53
CA PHE A 129 9.41 3.26 -3.81
C PHE A 129 8.43 4.20 -4.50
N VAL A 130 7.16 4.12 -4.11
CA VAL A 130 6.15 5.13 -4.43
C VAL A 130 5.15 5.26 -3.28
N ALA A 131 4.68 6.47 -3.01
CA ALA A 131 3.62 6.74 -2.04
C ALA A 131 2.23 6.64 -2.69
N CYS A 132 1.24 6.12 -1.97
CA CYS A 132 -0.15 6.06 -2.41
C CYS A 132 -1.13 6.39 -1.27
N LYS A 133 -2.36 6.76 -1.65
CA LYS A 133 -3.40 7.22 -0.71
C LYS A 133 -4.31 6.08 -0.24
N THR A 134 -3.69 5.00 0.23
CA THR A 134 -4.40 3.82 0.75
C THR A 134 -5.25 4.20 1.97
N ARG A 135 -6.53 3.83 1.94
CA ARG A 135 -7.48 4.19 2.99
C ARG A 135 -7.07 3.62 4.35
N GLY A 136 -7.30 4.39 5.41
CA GLY A 136 -6.99 4.02 6.79
C GLY A 136 -5.54 4.23 7.21
N TYR A 137 -4.65 4.59 6.28
CA TYR A 137 -3.26 4.93 6.59
C TYR A 137 -3.05 6.44 6.47
N SER A 138 -2.17 6.99 7.31
CA SER A 138 -1.70 8.38 7.19
C SER A 138 -0.83 8.54 5.94
N ASP A 139 0.11 7.61 5.75
CA ASP A 139 0.81 7.42 4.48
C ASP A 139 1.05 5.94 4.22
N PHE A 140 1.03 5.56 2.95
CA PHE A 140 1.28 4.20 2.51
C PHE A 140 2.32 4.18 1.41
N TYR A 141 3.31 3.29 1.51
CA TYR A 141 4.40 3.19 0.55
C TYR A 141 4.48 1.78 -0.04
N ILE A 142 4.61 1.72 -1.36
CA ILE A 142 4.99 0.50 -2.08
C ILE A 142 6.51 0.58 -2.29
N ILE A 143 7.24 -0.42 -1.81
CA ILE A 143 8.71 -0.42 -1.78
C ILE A 143 9.23 -1.64 -2.55
N ALA A 144 10.32 -1.45 -3.31
CA ALA A 144 11.03 -2.53 -3.96
C ALA A 144 11.66 -3.46 -2.91
N GLY A 145 11.29 -4.75 -2.98
CA GLY A 145 11.78 -5.81 -2.13
C GLY A 145 12.89 -6.65 -2.76
N GLY A 146 13.31 -7.71 -2.05
CA GLY A 146 14.32 -8.66 -2.52
C GLY A 146 15.74 -8.07 -2.53
N GLN A 147 16.52 -8.35 -3.57
CA GLN A 147 17.90 -7.86 -3.71
C GLN A 147 18.01 -6.33 -3.66
N ASP A 148 16.94 -5.59 -4.00
CA ASP A 148 16.94 -4.13 -3.92
C ASP A 148 16.91 -3.58 -2.47
N LEU A 149 16.53 -4.41 -1.47
CA LEU A 149 16.57 -4.08 -0.04
C LEU A 149 17.95 -4.32 0.59
N ASN A 150 18.70 -5.34 0.12
CA ASN A 150 19.99 -5.76 0.69
C ASN A 150 21.13 -4.86 0.18
N ASN A 151 21.22 -3.63 0.67
CA ASN A 151 22.23 -2.65 0.23
C ASN A 151 23.38 -2.44 1.22
N GLU A 152 23.46 -3.23 2.29
CA GLU A 152 24.47 -3.02 3.33
C GLU A 152 25.89 -3.43 2.90
N ASN A 153 26.04 -4.26 1.85
CA ASN A 153 27.33 -4.81 1.40
C ASN A 153 27.63 -4.63 -0.10
N GLU A 154 27.05 -3.63 -0.78
CA GLU A 154 27.44 -3.39 -2.19
C GLU A 154 28.78 -2.63 -2.26
N GLU A 155 29.84 -3.33 -2.66
CA GLU A 155 31.07 -2.72 -3.18
C GLU A 155 30.85 -2.23 -4.62
N ILE A 156 31.65 -1.25 -5.07
CA ILE A 156 31.62 -0.78 -6.45
C ILE A 156 32.32 -1.83 -7.33
N GLU A 157 31.56 -2.83 -7.79
CA GLU A 157 32.06 -3.81 -8.75
C GLU A 157 32.00 -3.24 -10.19
N ILE A 158 33.14 -3.28 -10.89
CA ILE A 158 33.25 -2.84 -12.28
C ILE A 158 33.80 -4.00 -13.11
N GLU A 159 32.94 -4.63 -13.91
CA GLU A 159 33.33 -5.75 -14.77
C GLU A 159 34.04 -5.30 -16.07
N GLY A 160 35.13 -5.98 -16.40
CA GLY A 160 35.90 -5.82 -17.64
C GLY A 160 36.88 -4.65 -17.65
N LYS A 161 37.29 -4.19 -18.86
CA LYS A 161 38.24 -3.08 -19.01
C LYS A 161 37.66 -1.80 -18.41
N VAL A 162 38.24 -1.35 -17.30
CA VAL A 162 37.85 -0.15 -16.58
C VAL A 162 38.22 1.07 -17.43
N THR A 163 37.21 1.81 -17.88
CA THR A 163 37.39 3.12 -18.51
C THR A 163 36.92 4.20 -17.54
N ALA A 164 37.48 5.42 -17.64
CA ALA A 164 37.09 6.54 -16.77
C ALA A 164 35.57 6.82 -16.79
N SER A 165 34.93 6.64 -17.95
CA SER A 165 33.47 6.76 -18.09
C SER A 165 32.70 5.68 -17.33
N LYS A 166 33.14 4.41 -17.38
CA LYS A 166 32.52 3.31 -16.61
C LYS A 166 32.66 3.54 -15.11
N LEU A 167 33.83 3.99 -14.65
CA LEU A 167 34.08 4.29 -13.24
C LEU A 167 33.18 5.44 -12.74
N LYS A 168 33.08 6.52 -13.52
CA LYS A 168 32.15 7.64 -13.26
C LYS A 168 30.72 7.15 -13.13
N ASN A 169 30.25 6.33 -14.07
CA ASN A 169 28.88 5.82 -14.05
C ASN A 169 28.61 4.89 -12.87
N ALA A 170 29.55 4.00 -12.54
CA ALA A 170 29.45 3.12 -11.38
C ALA A 170 29.38 3.93 -10.07
N PHE A 171 30.24 4.94 -9.93
CA PHE A 171 30.25 5.85 -8.79
C PHE A 171 28.96 6.67 -8.66
N MET A 172 28.45 7.23 -9.77
CA MET A 172 27.17 7.94 -9.77
C MET A 172 26.00 7.02 -9.39
N LYS A 173 25.98 5.78 -9.90
CA LYS A 173 24.94 4.78 -9.60
C LYS A 173 24.96 4.37 -8.12
N TYR A 174 26.14 4.14 -7.57
CA TYR A 174 26.35 3.84 -6.16
C TYR A 174 25.79 4.94 -5.24
N ASN A 175 26.13 6.20 -5.54
CA ASN A 175 25.65 7.34 -4.77
C ASN A 175 24.14 7.55 -4.90
N LYS A 176 23.56 7.35 -6.10
CA LYS A 176 22.12 7.47 -6.34
C LYS A 176 21.32 6.48 -5.49
N LYS A 177 21.77 5.22 -5.40
CA LYS A 177 21.07 4.16 -4.63
C LYS A 177 20.98 4.51 -3.14
N ARG A 178 22.07 5.00 -2.55
CA ARG A 178 22.11 5.46 -1.15
C ARG A 178 21.24 6.70 -0.90
N ALA A 179 21.24 7.65 -1.84
CA ALA A 179 20.42 8.86 -1.73
C ALA A 179 18.92 8.52 -1.69
N ILE A 180 18.48 7.58 -2.52
CA ILE A 180 17.08 7.13 -2.57
C ILE A 180 16.60 6.56 -1.22
N ASN A 181 17.40 5.66 -0.61
CA ASN A 181 17.05 5.09 0.70
C ASN A 181 16.94 6.17 1.79
N ARG A 182 17.83 7.17 1.75
CA ARG A 182 17.77 8.33 2.68
C ARG A 182 16.49 9.16 2.48
N VAL A 183 16.02 9.34 1.24
CA VAL A 183 14.77 10.10 0.96
C VAL A 183 13.56 9.37 1.54
N LEU A 184 13.45 8.05 1.39
CA LEU A 184 12.35 7.28 1.97
C LEU A 184 12.35 7.39 3.50
N VAL A 185 13.51 7.17 4.14
CA VAL A 185 13.67 7.30 5.59
C VAL A 185 13.36 8.73 6.05
N SER A 186 13.83 9.75 5.33
CA SER A 186 13.55 11.15 5.65
C SER A 186 12.06 11.48 5.59
N ARG A 187 11.33 10.98 4.58
CA ARG A 187 9.88 11.18 4.46
C ARG A 187 9.13 10.49 5.60
N PHE A 188 9.58 9.29 5.99
CA PHE A 188 9.05 8.58 7.14
C PHE A 188 9.27 9.34 8.45
N ILE A 189 10.49 9.84 8.70
CA ILE A 189 10.81 10.66 9.87
C ILE A 189 9.95 11.92 9.91
N GLN A 190 9.81 12.62 8.78
CA GLN A 190 8.92 13.79 8.68
C GLN A 190 7.47 13.44 8.99
N GLY A 191 6.99 12.29 8.51
CA GLY A 191 5.65 11.81 8.81
C GLY A 191 5.41 11.56 10.30
N ILE A 192 6.41 11.03 11.03
CA ILE A 192 6.36 10.80 12.48
C ILE A 192 6.50 12.10 13.28
N ALA A 193 7.34 13.03 12.83
CA ALA A 193 7.68 14.26 13.55
C ALA A 193 6.62 15.36 13.42
N ALA A 194 5.77 15.31 12.38
CA ALA A 194 4.58 16.14 12.24
C ALA A 194 3.39 15.57 13.02
#